data_AF-A0AAU3NY97-F1
#
_entry.id   AF-A0AAU3NY97-F1
#
_cell.length_a   1.000
_cell.length_b   1.000
_cell.length_c   1.000
_cell.angle_alpha   90.00
_cell.angle_beta   90.00
_cell.angle_gamma   90.00
#
_symmetry.space_group_name_H-M   'P 1'
#
loop_
_entity.id
_entity.type
_entity.pdbx_description
1 polymer ?
#
loop_
_entity_poly.entity_id
_entity_poly.type
_entity_poly.pdbx_seq_one_letter_code
_entity_poly.pdbx_strand_id
1 'polypeptide(L)'
;MIWLGGQACWTPGQALAWIGWRAGHVADKFDDQLARPVRAWTQDHAEHQRASGQLASGITYSLVVCDGSVQFVLAATPGVFDLDGESAP
;
A
#
# COMPACT_ATOMS: atom_id res chain seq x y z
N MET A 1 15.34 -7.36 -0.01
CA MET A 1 13.97 -6.79 -0.12
C MET A 1 12.98 -7.94 -0.09
N ILE A 2 11.98 -7.88 0.78
CA ILE A 2 10.89 -8.85 0.93
C ILE A 2 9.60 -8.17 0.49
N TRP A 3 8.95 -8.71 -0.54
CA TRP A 3 7.67 -8.24 -1.02
C TRP A 3 6.53 -8.84 -0.21
N LEU A 4 5.69 -8.00 0.39
CA LEU A 4 4.60 -8.43 1.27
C LEU A 4 3.23 -8.47 0.58
N GLY A 5 3.18 -8.04 -0.68
CA GLY A 5 2.02 -8.08 -1.55
C GLY A 5 1.75 -6.74 -2.24
N GLY A 6 0.91 -6.78 -3.26
CA GLY A 6 0.30 -5.59 -3.82
C GLY A 6 -1.10 -5.84 -4.36
N GLN A 7 -1.89 -4.76 -4.47
CA GLN A 7 -3.26 -4.83 -4.96
C GLN A 7 -3.57 -3.68 -5.91
N ALA A 8 -4.20 -4.02 -7.04
CA ALA A 8 -4.71 -3.08 -8.02
C ALA A 8 -6.09 -2.57 -7.57
N CYS A 9 -6.17 -1.32 -7.13
CA CYS A 9 -7.37 -0.78 -6.49
C CYS A 9 -8.06 0.27 -7.37
N TRP A 10 -9.38 0.21 -7.49
CA TRP A 10 -10.13 1.12 -8.37
C TRP A 10 -10.22 2.55 -7.82
N THR A 11 -10.02 2.72 -6.51
CA THR A 11 -10.01 4.03 -5.87
C THR A 11 -8.79 4.19 -4.96
N PRO A 12 -8.26 5.41 -4.81
CA PRO A 12 -7.20 5.71 -3.83
C PRO A 12 -7.58 5.29 -2.41
N GLY A 13 -8.86 5.46 -2.03
CA GLY A 13 -9.37 5.04 -0.72
C GLY A 13 -9.31 3.53 -0.51
N GLN A 14 -9.66 2.72 -1.52
CA GLN A 14 -9.52 1.26 -1.44
C GLN A 14 -8.06 0.82 -1.34
N ALA A 15 -7.16 1.48 -2.09
CA ALA A 15 -5.72 1.22 -2.00
C ALA A 15 -5.17 1.50 -0.60
N LEU A 16 -5.54 2.64 0.00
CA LEU A 16 -5.15 2.96 1.36
C LEU A 16 -5.72 1.98 2.38
N ALA A 17 -6.98 1.60 2.25
CA ALA A 17 -7.61 0.62 3.12
C ALA A 17 -6.91 -0.74 3.03
N TRP A 18 -6.55 -1.18 1.82
CA TRP A 18 -5.80 -2.43 1.62
C TRP A 18 -4.41 -2.37 2.25
N ILE A 19 -3.65 -1.29 2.03
CA ILE A 19 -2.32 -1.12 2.65
C ILE A 19 -2.46 -1.13 4.17
N GLY A 20 -3.40 -0.38 4.74
CA GLY A 20 -3.60 -0.32 6.19
C GLY A 20 -3.97 -1.66 6.81
N TRP A 21 -4.91 -2.39 6.21
CA TRP A 21 -5.27 -3.74 6.65
C TRP A 21 -4.07 -4.69 6.58
N ARG A 22 -3.35 -4.69 5.46
CA ARG A 22 -2.21 -5.58 5.24
C ARG A 22 -1.04 -5.24 6.16
N ALA A 23 -0.77 -3.97 6.35
CA ALA A 23 0.26 -3.47 7.25
C ALA A 23 -0.04 -3.86 8.71
N GLY A 24 -1.29 -3.73 9.16
CA GLY A 24 -1.72 -4.24 10.47
C GLY A 24 -1.48 -5.74 10.63
N HIS A 25 -1.94 -6.55 9.67
CA HIS A 25 -1.76 -8.01 9.70
C HIS A 25 -0.28 -8.45 9.69
N VAL A 26 0.59 -7.66 9.05
CA VAL A 26 2.03 -7.90 9.03
C VAL A 26 2.66 -7.48 10.36
N ALA A 27 2.27 -6.33 10.91
CA ALA A 27 2.76 -5.83 12.20
C ALA A 27 2.43 -6.79 13.36
N ASP A 28 1.29 -7.48 13.31
CA ASP A 28 0.92 -8.51 14.30
C ASP A 28 1.88 -9.72 14.30
N LYS A 29 2.63 -9.93 13.21
CA LYS A 29 3.60 -11.04 13.07
C LYS A 29 5.04 -10.61 13.28
N PHE A 30 5.29 -9.31 13.36
CA PHE A 30 6.60 -8.74 13.60
C PHE A 30 6.84 -8.55 15.10
N ASP A 31 8.12 -8.52 15.49
CA ASP A 31 8.47 -8.04 16.82
C ASP A 31 8.11 -6.54 16.98
N ASP A 32 8.08 -6.06 18.23
CA ASP A 32 7.68 -4.69 18.52
C ASP A 32 8.56 -3.62 17.87
N GLN A 33 9.82 -3.93 17.55
CA GLN A 33 10.73 -3.00 16.89
C GLN A 33 10.34 -2.81 15.42
N LEU A 34 9.99 -3.90 14.74
CA LEU A 34 9.50 -3.89 13.37
C LEU A 34 8.04 -3.41 13.22
N ALA A 35 7.21 -3.65 14.23
CA ALA A 35 5.81 -3.22 14.23
C ALA A 35 5.65 -1.70 14.43
N ARG A 36 6.59 -1.05 15.12
CA ARG A 36 6.56 0.40 15.42
C ARG A 36 6.41 1.31 14.18
N PRO A 37 7.28 1.23 13.16
CA PRO A 37 7.14 2.08 11.98
C PRO A 37 5.82 1.83 11.23
N VAL A 38 5.34 0.58 11.23
CA VAL A 38 4.04 0.24 10.64
C VAL A 38 2.88 0.87 11.41
N ARG A 39 2.90 0.79 12.75
CA ARG A 39 1.90 1.42 13.63
C ARG A 39 1.95 2.95 13.57
N ALA A 40 3.14 3.52 13.35
CA ALA A 40 3.28 4.97 13.15
C ALA A 40 2.65 5.40 11.82
N TRP A 41 2.89 4.65 10.74
CA TRP A 41 2.27 4.92 9.44
C TRP A 41 0.74 4.88 9.50
N THR A 42 0.13 3.91 10.20
CA THR A 42 -1.34 3.82 10.31
C THR A 42 -1.98 5.01 11.03
N GLN A 43 -1.20 5.82 11.75
CA GLN A 43 -1.64 7.03 12.44
C GLN A 43 -1.23 8.31 11.69
N ASP A 44 -0.44 8.20 10.62
CA ASP A 44 0.07 9.33 9.85
C ASP A 44 -0.92 9.75 8.75
N HIS A 45 -1.82 10.66 9.13
CA HIS A 45 -2.81 11.22 8.21
C HIS A 45 -2.19 11.98 7.04
N ALA A 46 -1.02 12.62 7.22
CA ALA A 46 -0.38 13.39 6.16
C ALA A 46 0.21 12.43 5.10
N GLU A 47 0.82 11.34 5.54
CA GLU A 47 1.33 10.30 4.64
C GLU A 47 0.18 9.60 3.91
N HIS A 48 -0.95 9.34 4.57
CA HIS A 48 -2.14 8.82 3.89
C HIS A 48 -2.67 9.77 2.80
N GLN A 49 -2.69 11.07 3.06
CA GLN A 49 -3.09 12.06 2.05
C GLN A 49 -2.11 12.09 0.86
N ARG A 50 -0.80 12.03 1.13
CA ARG A 50 0.24 11.93 0.09
C ARG A 50 0.05 10.69 -0.76
N ALA A 51 -0.12 9.54 -0.12
CA ALA A 51 -0.36 8.26 -0.78
C ALA A 51 -1.64 8.29 -1.63
N SER A 52 -2.73 8.86 -1.11
CA SER A 52 -3.96 9.08 -1.89
C SER A 52 -3.71 9.94 -3.14
N GLY A 53 -2.92 11.01 -3.02
CA GLY A 53 -2.60 11.90 -4.13
C GLY A 53 -1.78 11.21 -5.23
N GLN A 54 -0.83 10.34 -4.84
CA GLN A 54 -0.07 9.53 -5.79
C GLN A 54 -0.97 8.53 -6.52
N LEU A 55 -1.78 7.79 -5.78
CA LEU A 55 -2.72 6.81 -6.34
C LEU A 55 -3.74 7.46 -7.27
N ALA A 56 -4.27 8.63 -6.91
CA ALA A 56 -5.19 9.40 -7.74
C ALA A 56 -4.54 9.88 -9.05
N SER A 57 -3.22 10.09 -9.03
CA SER A 57 -2.43 10.49 -10.20
C SER A 57 -1.97 9.31 -11.05
N GLY A 58 -2.44 8.09 -10.77
CA GLY A 58 -2.01 6.88 -11.48
C GLY A 58 -0.64 6.36 -11.07
N ILE A 59 -0.07 6.85 -9.96
CA ILE A 59 1.25 6.46 -9.47
C ILE A 59 1.12 5.38 -8.39
N THR A 60 1.89 4.31 -8.53
CA THR A 60 2.03 3.27 -7.50
C THR A 60 2.60 3.86 -6.21
N TYR A 61 1.91 3.63 -5.10
CA TYR A 61 2.43 3.97 -3.79
C TYR A 61 3.06 2.74 -3.13
N SER A 62 4.26 2.91 -2.54
CA SER A 62 4.98 1.85 -1.84
C SER A 62 5.32 2.28 -0.42
N LEU A 63 4.84 1.53 0.57
CA LEU A 63 5.27 1.61 1.95
C LEU A 63 6.49 0.70 2.14
N VAL A 64 7.61 1.29 2.56
CA VAL A 64 8.87 0.58 2.82
C VAL A 64 9.17 0.63 4.32
N VAL A 65 9.37 -0.54 4.93
CA VAL A 65 9.75 -0.70 6.33
C VAL A 65 11.12 -1.36 6.39
N CYS A 66 12.06 -0.77 7.13
CA CYS A 66 13.43 -1.26 7.24
C CYS A 66 13.67 -1.97 8.58
N ASP A 67 14.36 -3.10 8.53
CA ASP A 67 14.95 -3.81 9.67
C ASP A 67 16.41 -4.18 9.39
N GLY A 68 17.34 -3.41 9.93
CA GLY A 68 18.76 -3.53 9.60
C GLY A 68 18.98 -3.49 8.07
N SER A 69 19.44 -4.61 7.50
CA SER A 69 19.69 -4.77 6.06
C SER A 69 18.47 -5.27 5.26
N VAL A 70 17.37 -5.60 5.93
CA VAL A 70 16.15 -6.13 5.31
C VAL A 70 15.15 -4.98 5.10
N GLN A 71 14.57 -4.93 3.90
CA GLN A 71 13.49 -4.00 3.57
C GLN A 71 12.23 -4.79 3.25
N PHE A 72 11.14 -4.47 3.91
CA PHE A 72 9.80 -5.01 3.68
C PHE A 72 8.99 -3.99 2.89
N VAL A 73 8.38 -4.43 1.79
CA VAL A 73 7.66 -3.52 0.88
C VAL A 73 6.23 -3.98 0.69
N LEU A 74 5.30 -3.05 0.89
CA LEU A 74 3.89 -3.15 0.51
C LEU A 74 3.64 -2.11 -0.57
N ALA A 75 3.01 -2.46 -1.69
CA ALA A 75 2.58 -1.44 -2.64
C ALA A 75 1.14 -1.58 -3.06
N ALA A 76 0.48 -0.45 -3.29
CA ALA A 76 -0.80 -0.41 -3.97
C ALA A 76 -0.60 0.24 -5.34
N THR A 77 -1.15 -0.41 -6.35
CA THR A 77 -1.19 0.13 -7.70
C THR A 77 -2.60 0.67 -7.97
N PRO A 78 -2.73 1.81 -8.64
CA PRO A 78 -4.02 2.22 -9.16
C PRO A 78 -4.49 1.17 -10.18
N GLY A 79 -5.73 0.73 -10.04
CA GLY A 79 -6.37 -0.13 -11.03
C GLY A 79 -6.59 0.68 -12.31
N VAL A 80 -6.14 0.16 -13.44
CA VAL A 80 -6.50 0.71 -14.73
C VAL A 80 -7.99 0.45 -14.93
N PHE A 81 -8.77 1.49 -15.16
CA PHE A 81 -10.13 1.36 -15.66
C PHE A 81 -10.00 0.94 -17.12
N ASP A 82 -10.11 -0.36 -17.39
CA ASP A 82 -10.21 -0.84 -18.76
C ASP A 82 -11.57 -0.41 -19.30
N LEU A 83 -11.57 0.66 -20.09
CA LEU A 83 -12.76 1.16 -20.80
C LEU A 83 -13.04 0.38 -22.08
N ASP A 84 -12.23 -0.61 -22.43
CA ASP A 84 -12.44 -1.43 -23.61
C ASP A 84 -13.22 -2.70 -23.23
N GLY A 85 -14.44 -2.47 -22.77
CA GLY A 85 -15.54 -3.42 -22.94
C GLY A 85 -15.99 -3.50 -24.40
N GLU A 86 -15.08 -3.42 -25.37
CA GLU A 86 -15.38 -3.71 -26.77
C GLU A 86 -15.36 -5.24 -26.92
N SER A 87 -16.53 -5.84 -26.67
CA SER A 87 -16.87 -7.12 -27.29
C SER A 87 -16.88 -6.89 -28.80
N ALA A 88 -15.75 -7.20 -29.45
CA ALA A 88 -15.69 -7.33 -30.90
C ALA A 88 -16.49 -8.59 -31.33
N PRO A 89 -17.16 -8.56 -32.49
CA PRO A 89 -18.25 -9.45 -32.88
C PRO A 89 -17.88 -10.92 -33.12
#